data_AF-A0A972H678-F1
#
_entry.id   AF-A0A972H678-F1
#
_cell.length_a   1.000
_cell.length_b   1.000
_cell.length_c   1.000
_cell.angle_alpha   90.00
_cell.angle_beta   90.00
_cell.angle_gamma   90.00
#
_symmetry.space_group_name_H-M   'P 1'
#
loop_
_entity.id
_entity.type
_entity.pdbx_description
1 polymer ?
#
loop_
_entity_poly.entity_id
_entity_poly.type
_entity_poly.pdbx_seq_one_letter_code
_entity_poly.pdbx_strand_id
1 'polypeptide(L)'
;MDGREVPCEGSGQDGEYRLGLKWPSPRFEAYEHTVLDRLTGLVWTRNANPAEFPLSWQEAFEYIDRMNREGACGFSDWRMPNRRELRSLVSYQTKKPALPENHPFENVFSGWYWTSTTAAISPAYAWYIHMEGARMFYGEKRQFFLLWPVRGRGSSVLAATGQQHCYNQDGNKISCANTGQDGEYQNGTPWPVPRFVKVQEGVLDRLTNLCWLRNTDLTATPVSWAEALNAVGELNMRSRLTRSWRLPNINELESLVDCSTHSPALPEGHPFENVREGYWSSTTSMYEPDWAWALYLNKGALGVGQKRGAYFYVWPVCSVSDLPFKSVD
;
A
#
# COMPACT_ATOMS: atom_id res chain seq x y z
N MET A 1 -18.01 9.30 -15.00
CA MET A 1 -18.10 7.83 -15.18
C MET A 1 -19.06 7.29 -14.14
N ASP A 2 -19.99 6.42 -14.56
CA ASP A 2 -21.15 5.94 -13.79
C ASP A 2 -20.95 4.52 -13.21
N GLY A 3 -19.71 4.01 -13.25
CA GLY A 3 -19.37 2.68 -12.73
C GLY A 3 -19.62 1.52 -13.68
N ARG A 4 -20.05 1.79 -14.92
CA ARG A 4 -20.16 0.75 -15.95
C ARG A 4 -18.79 0.29 -16.43
N GLU A 5 -18.68 -1.00 -16.70
CA GLU A 5 -17.50 -1.58 -17.34
C GLU A 5 -17.34 -1.02 -18.76
N VAL A 6 -16.09 -0.80 -19.15
CA VAL A 6 -15.70 -0.28 -20.47
C VAL A 6 -14.55 -1.12 -21.02
N PRO A 7 -14.34 -1.16 -22.35
CA PRO A 7 -13.14 -1.77 -22.93
C PRO A 7 -11.86 -1.20 -22.33
N CYS A 8 -10.86 -2.06 -22.10
CA CYS A 8 -9.59 -1.63 -21.53
C CYS A 8 -8.78 -0.74 -22.48
N GLU A 9 -8.82 -1.04 -23.77
CA GLU A 9 -8.03 -0.33 -24.80
C GLU A 9 -8.41 1.16 -24.85
N GLY A 10 -7.40 2.04 -24.67
CA GLY A 10 -7.56 3.49 -24.71
C GLY A 10 -8.31 4.09 -23.51
N SER A 11 -8.54 3.32 -22.44
CA SER A 11 -9.29 3.77 -21.27
C SER A 11 -8.47 4.61 -20.28
N GLY A 12 -7.14 4.50 -20.32
CA GLY A 12 -6.19 5.04 -19.35
C GLY A 12 -6.28 4.41 -17.96
N GLN A 13 -7.12 3.38 -17.79
CA GLN A 13 -7.34 2.72 -16.49
C GLN A 13 -6.31 1.63 -16.24
N ASP A 14 -6.16 1.20 -14.98
CA ASP A 14 -5.19 0.17 -14.57
C ASP A 14 -5.31 -1.13 -15.39
N GLY A 15 -6.55 -1.51 -15.76
CA GLY A 15 -6.84 -2.69 -16.56
C GLY A 15 -6.30 -2.66 -18.01
N GLU A 16 -5.99 -1.48 -18.55
CA GLU A 16 -5.32 -1.31 -19.85
C GLU A 16 -3.88 -1.77 -19.80
N TYR A 17 -3.14 -1.31 -18.78
CA TYR A 17 -1.70 -1.52 -18.70
C TYR A 17 -1.34 -2.83 -18.01
N ARG A 18 -2.16 -3.28 -17.03
CA ARG A 18 -1.93 -4.49 -16.21
C ARG A 18 -0.49 -4.58 -15.68
N LEU A 19 0.05 -3.43 -15.27
CA LEU A 19 1.43 -3.31 -14.81
C LEU A 19 1.59 -3.82 -13.38
N GLY A 20 2.79 -4.28 -13.08
CA GLY A 20 3.15 -4.90 -11.82
C GLY A 20 3.54 -6.37 -11.99
N LEU A 21 3.79 -7.02 -10.86
CA LEU A 21 4.18 -8.42 -10.84
C LEU A 21 2.98 -9.32 -11.14
N LYS A 22 3.16 -10.25 -12.08
CA LYS A 22 2.18 -11.32 -12.31
C LYS A 22 2.11 -12.21 -11.09
N TRP A 23 0.89 -12.55 -10.68
CA TRP A 23 0.70 -13.50 -9.58
C TRP A 23 1.13 -14.91 -10.03
N PRO A 24 1.82 -15.67 -9.17
CA PRO A 24 2.06 -17.08 -9.41
C PRO A 24 0.74 -17.87 -9.45
N SER A 25 0.74 -19.02 -10.12
CA SER A 25 -0.39 -19.93 -10.19
C SER A 25 0.02 -21.33 -9.69
N PRO A 26 -0.55 -21.84 -8.58
CA PRO A 26 -1.41 -21.11 -7.63
C PRO A 26 -0.65 -19.97 -6.92
N ARG A 27 -1.37 -18.93 -6.47
CA ARG A 27 -0.78 -17.87 -5.62
C ARG A 27 -0.57 -18.36 -4.19
N PHE A 28 -1.61 -18.97 -3.63
CA PHE A 28 -1.60 -19.46 -2.27
C PHE A 28 -1.44 -20.98 -2.25
N GLU A 29 -0.53 -21.46 -1.41
CA GLU A 29 -0.35 -22.89 -1.13
C GLU A 29 -0.80 -23.17 0.30
N ALA A 30 -1.86 -23.95 0.43
CA ALA A 30 -2.47 -24.26 1.72
C ALA A 30 -1.81 -25.49 2.35
N TYR A 31 -1.52 -25.39 3.64
CA TYR A 31 -1.15 -26.49 4.53
C TYR A 31 -2.24 -26.65 5.61
N GLU A 32 -2.00 -27.53 6.57
CA GLU A 32 -2.99 -27.84 7.62
C GLU A 32 -3.42 -26.60 8.41
N HIS A 33 -2.46 -25.81 8.91
CA HIS A 33 -2.73 -24.63 9.74
C HIS A 33 -2.20 -23.31 9.16
N THR A 34 -1.51 -23.37 8.04
CA THR A 34 -0.84 -22.21 7.44
C THR A 34 -1.06 -22.11 5.95
N VAL A 35 -0.83 -20.93 5.39
CA VAL A 35 -0.89 -20.66 3.95
C VAL A 35 0.37 -19.92 3.54
N LEU A 36 1.10 -20.46 2.56
CA LEU A 36 2.22 -19.78 1.91
C LEU A 36 1.67 -18.90 0.77
N ASP A 37 1.94 -17.60 0.83
CA ASP A 37 1.74 -16.70 -0.31
C ASP A 37 2.98 -16.75 -1.21
N ARG A 38 2.91 -17.45 -2.33
CA ARG A 38 4.02 -17.61 -3.27
C ARG A 38 4.44 -16.29 -3.94
N LEU A 39 3.60 -15.25 -3.92
CA LEU A 39 3.97 -13.93 -4.43
C LEU A 39 4.97 -13.24 -3.49
N THR A 40 4.66 -13.25 -2.20
CA THR A 40 5.42 -12.52 -1.18
C THR A 40 6.36 -13.40 -0.40
N GLY A 41 6.32 -14.72 -0.53
CA GLY A 41 7.09 -15.67 0.29
C GLY A 41 6.71 -15.67 1.78
N LEU A 42 5.66 -14.93 2.18
CA LEU A 42 5.18 -14.88 3.56
C LEU A 42 4.29 -16.08 3.85
N VAL A 43 4.35 -16.56 5.09
CA VAL A 43 3.47 -17.62 5.58
C VAL A 43 2.51 -17.03 6.59
N TRP A 44 1.23 -17.28 6.39
CA TRP A 44 0.13 -16.75 7.18
C TRP A 44 -0.55 -17.88 7.94
N THR A 45 -1.17 -17.58 9.08
CA THR A 45 -2.14 -18.53 9.66
C THR A 45 -3.29 -18.74 8.69
N ARG A 46 -3.75 -19.98 8.57
CA ARG A 46 -4.90 -20.33 7.71
C ARG A 46 -6.19 -19.76 8.28
N ASN A 47 -6.37 -19.84 9.60
CA ASN A 47 -7.39 -19.09 10.33
C ASN A 47 -6.95 -17.61 10.41
N ALA A 48 -7.70 -16.71 9.79
CA ALA A 48 -7.45 -15.27 9.79
C ALA A 48 -7.76 -14.61 11.15
N ASN A 49 -8.52 -15.26 12.02
CA ASN A 49 -8.87 -14.80 13.35
C ASN A 49 -8.55 -15.87 14.42
N PRO A 50 -7.26 -16.17 14.68
CA PRO A 50 -6.88 -17.18 15.65
C PRO A 50 -7.14 -16.74 17.11
N ALA A 51 -7.26 -15.43 17.36
CA ALA A 51 -7.59 -14.90 18.69
C ALA A 51 -9.09 -15.00 19.03
N GLU A 52 -9.94 -15.34 18.05
CA GLU A 52 -11.41 -15.39 18.09
C GLU A 52 -12.09 -14.04 18.35
N PHE A 53 -11.57 -13.23 19.27
CA PHE A 53 -12.09 -11.93 19.64
C PHE A 53 -11.13 -10.79 19.26
N PRO A 54 -11.66 -9.59 18.96
CA PRO A 54 -10.84 -8.40 18.78
C PRO A 54 -9.98 -8.09 20.01
N LEU A 55 -8.75 -7.66 19.76
CA LEU A 55 -7.75 -7.33 20.78
C LEU A 55 -7.34 -5.87 20.64
N SER A 56 -6.99 -5.23 21.74
CA SER A 56 -6.21 -4.00 21.68
C SER A 56 -4.88 -4.22 20.99
N TRP A 57 -4.25 -3.16 20.54
CA TRP A 57 -3.00 -3.28 19.79
C TRP A 57 -1.89 -3.92 20.63
N GLN A 58 -1.86 -3.62 21.93
CA GLN A 58 -0.92 -4.21 22.88
C GLN A 58 -1.24 -5.68 23.17
N GLU A 59 -2.51 -6.02 23.42
CA GLU A 59 -2.96 -7.41 23.63
C GLU A 59 -2.68 -8.28 22.40
N ALA A 60 -2.72 -7.71 21.19
CA ALA A 60 -2.38 -8.42 19.97
C ALA A 60 -0.90 -8.81 19.90
N PHE A 61 0.04 -7.98 20.39
CA PHE A 61 1.45 -8.38 20.52
C PHE A 61 1.64 -9.43 21.61
N GLU A 62 0.97 -9.30 22.75
CA GLU A 62 1.00 -10.31 23.82
C GLU A 62 0.46 -11.67 23.35
N TYR A 63 -0.57 -11.65 22.49
CA TYR A 63 -1.10 -12.84 21.84
C TYR A 63 -0.06 -13.50 20.93
N ILE A 64 0.65 -12.71 20.11
CA ILE A 64 1.77 -13.19 19.28
C ILE A 64 2.87 -13.83 20.16
N ASP A 65 3.26 -13.18 21.25
CA ASP A 65 4.28 -13.72 22.16
C ASP A 65 3.85 -15.06 22.76
N ARG A 66 2.57 -15.19 23.11
CA ARG A 66 2.01 -16.47 23.55
C ARG A 66 2.04 -17.52 22.44
N MET A 67 1.60 -17.20 21.22
CA MET A 67 1.68 -18.13 20.08
C MET A 67 3.10 -18.65 19.89
N ASN A 68 4.10 -17.77 20.00
CA ASN A 68 5.49 -18.13 19.83
C ASN A 68 6.04 -19.03 20.95
N ARG A 69 5.66 -18.77 22.21
CA ARG A 69 6.02 -19.63 23.35
C ARG A 69 5.38 -21.02 23.26
N GLU A 70 4.16 -21.11 22.75
CA GLU A 70 3.41 -22.36 22.62
C GLU A 70 3.78 -23.16 21.37
N GLY A 71 4.57 -22.59 20.45
CA GLY A 71 4.90 -23.24 19.19
C GLY A 71 3.68 -23.40 18.28
N ALA A 72 2.77 -22.41 18.27
CA ALA A 72 1.53 -22.47 17.53
C ALA A 72 1.76 -22.81 16.05
N CYS A 73 0.98 -23.76 15.52
CA CYS A 73 1.13 -24.31 14.16
C CYS A 73 2.54 -24.87 13.87
N GLY A 74 3.31 -25.26 14.91
CA GLY A 74 4.68 -25.77 14.78
C GLY A 74 5.76 -24.68 14.64
N PHE A 75 5.44 -23.41 14.88
CA PHE A 75 6.36 -22.28 14.67
C PHE A 75 6.41 -21.33 15.87
N SER A 76 7.51 -20.58 15.99
CA SER A 76 7.80 -19.67 17.11
C SER A 76 8.30 -18.28 16.67
N ASP A 77 8.12 -17.94 15.40
CA ASP A 77 8.50 -16.67 14.76
C ASP A 77 7.30 -15.93 14.13
N TRP A 78 6.11 -16.13 14.70
CA TRP A 78 4.91 -15.36 14.37
C TRP A 78 5.08 -13.90 14.75
N ARG A 79 4.45 -13.02 13.98
CA ARG A 79 4.40 -11.58 14.21
C ARG A 79 3.11 -10.99 13.67
N MET A 80 2.77 -9.81 14.15
CA MET A 80 1.76 -8.97 13.52
C MET A 80 2.34 -8.42 12.20
N PRO A 81 1.59 -8.47 11.08
CA PRO A 81 2.04 -7.95 9.80
C PRO A 81 2.16 -6.44 9.84
N ASN A 82 3.14 -5.86 9.16
CA ASN A 82 3.11 -4.44 8.88
C ASN A 82 2.03 -4.13 7.83
N ARG A 83 1.74 -2.84 7.63
CA ARG A 83 0.63 -2.43 6.75
C ARG A 83 0.79 -2.90 5.30
N ARG A 84 2.01 -3.06 4.78
CA ARG A 84 2.25 -3.50 3.41
C ARG A 84 2.10 -5.01 3.25
N GLU A 85 2.49 -5.76 4.27
CA GLU A 85 2.33 -7.21 4.30
C GLU A 85 0.85 -7.60 4.34
N LEU A 86 0.07 -7.04 5.26
CA LEU A 86 -1.36 -7.35 5.32
C LEU A 86 -2.09 -6.90 4.05
N ARG A 87 -1.75 -5.70 3.56
CA ARG A 87 -2.26 -5.17 2.30
C ARG A 87 -1.94 -6.08 1.12
N SER A 88 -0.79 -6.75 1.13
CA SER A 88 -0.37 -7.58 -0.01
C SER A 88 -1.36 -8.72 -0.29
N LEU A 89 -2.12 -9.19 0.70
CA LEU A 89 -3.17 -10.20 0.54
C LEU A 89 -4.37 -9.70 -0.29
N VAL A 90 -4.58 -8.38 -0.37
CA VAL A 90 -5.76 -7.80 -1.01
C VAL A 90 -5.82 -8.10 -2.51
N SER A 91 -7.04 -8.36 -3.00
CA SER A 91 -7.39 -8.24 -4.42
C SER A 91 -8.29 -7.04 -4.62
N TYR A 92 -7.92 -6.17 -5.56
CA TYR A 92 -8.77 -5.04 -5.96
C TYR A 92 -9.94 -5.42 -6.86
N GLN A 93 -10.00 -6.69 -7.28
CA GLN A 93 -11.08 -7.22 -8.11
C GLN A 93 -12.25 -7.80 -7.31
N THR A 94 -12.08 -7.99 -6.00
CA THR A 94 -13.07 -8.62 -5.14
C THR A 94 -13.46 -7.72 -3.98
N LYS A 95 -14.55 -8.07 -3.30
CA LYS A 95 -15.05 -7.40 -2.11
C LYS A 95 -15.77 -8.41 -1.23
N LYS A 96 -15.84 -8.14 0.07
CA LYS A 96 -16.58 -8.97 1.05
C LYS A 96 -16.17 -10.46 1.08
N PRO A 97 -14.90 -10.81 1.33
CA PRO A 97 -13.74 -9.94 1.57
C PRO A 97 -13.00 -9.57 0.27
N ALA A 98 -12.19 -8.51 0.33
CA ALA A 98 -11.33 -8.05 -0.77
C ALA A 98 -10.05 -8.90 -0.88
N LEU A 99 -10.22 -10.22 -1.02
CA LEU A 99 -9.16 -11.21 -1.20
C LEU A 99 -9.30 -11.90 -2.57
N PRO A 100 -8.21 -12.43 -3.16
CA PRO A 100 -8.29 -13.22 -4.39
C PRO A 100 -9.39 -14.29 -4.33
N GLU A 101 -10.10 -14.50 -5.43
CA GLU A 101 -11.07 -15.60 -5.52
C GLU A 101 -10.40 -16.93 -5.21
N ASN A 102 -11.14 -17.83 -4.55
CA ASN A 102 -10.65 -19.16 -4.13
C ASN A 102 -9.45 -19.12 -3.16
N HIS A 103 -9.30 -18.05 -2.38
CA HIS A 103 -8.29 -18.03 -1.32
C HIS A 103 -8.54 -19.17 -0.30
N PRO A 104 -7.48 -19.78 0.26
CA PRO A 104 -7.62 -20.92 1.19
C PRO A 104 -7.84 -20.50 2.65
N PHE A 105 -7.87 -19.20 2.94
CA PHE A 105 -8.02 -18.68 4.30
C PHE A 105 -9.41 -18.90 4.88
N GLU A 106 -9.45 -19.17 6.18
CA GLU A 106 -10.64 -19.51 6.96
C GLU A 106 -10.94 -18.40 7.97
N ASN A 107 -12.21 -18.28 8.36
CA ASN A 107 -12.70 -17.29 9.33
C ASN A 107 -12.28 -15.84 9.01
N VAL A 108 -12.22 -15.50 7.72
CA VAL A 108 -11.94 -14.13 7.27
C VAL A 108 -13.16 -13.25 7.58
N PHE A 109 -13.06 -12.48 8.66
CA PHE A 109 -13.98 -11.39 8.93
C PHE A 109 -13.78 -10.25 7.93
N SER A 110 -14.85 -9.60 7.46
CA SER A 110 -14.76 -8.48 6.51
C SER A 110 -14.50 -7.12 7.17
N GLY A 111 -14.21 -7.08 8.47
CA GLY A 111 -13.92 -5.85 9.21
C GLY A 111 -12.43 -5.54 9.31
N TRP A 112 -12.00 -5.14 10.51
CA TRP A 112 -10.74 -4.45 10.77
C TRP A 112 -9.67 -5.41 11.30
N TYR A 113 -8.48 -5.37 10.68
CA TYR A 113 -7.31 -6.12 11.13
C TYR A 113 -6.15 -5.19 11.43
N TRP A 114 -5.59 -5.32 12.63
CA TRP A 114 -4.42 -4.59 13.04
C TRP A 114 -3.21 -4.84 12.15
N THR A 115 -2.37 -3.82 12.05
CA THR A 115 -1.01 -3.92 11.52
C THR A 115 -0.03 -3.43 12.58
N SER A 116 1.22 -3.85 12.50
CA SER A 116 2.28 -3.44 13.43
C SER A 116 2.82 -2.02 13.16
N THR A 117 2.28 -1.33 12.15
CA THR A 117 2.71 0.01 11.76
C THR A 117 1.94 1.08 12.56
N THR A 118 2.66 1.90 13.33
CA THR A 118 2.11 3.08 14.02
C THR A 118 1.74 4.18 13.01
N ALA A 119 0.70 4.98 13.27
CA ALA A 119 0.35 6.13 12.43
C ALA A 119 1.23 7.34 12.78
N ALA A 120 2.07 7.82 11.85
CA ALA A 120 3.00 8.93 12.11
C ALA A 120 2.28 10.23 12.54
N ILE A 121 1.11 10.51 11.98
CA ILE A 121 0.29 11.70 12.31
C ILE A 121 -0.21 11.70 13.76
N SER A 122 -0.33 10.54 14.39
CA SER A 122 -0.76 10.40 15.79
C SER A 122 -0.23 9.09 16.36
N PRO A 123 0.94 9.08 17.02
CA PRO A 123 1.59 7.83 17.46
C PRO A 123 0.83 6.99 18.49
N ALA A 124 -0.23 7.54 19.10
CA ALA A 124 -1.18 6.80 19.94
C ALA A 124 -2.15 5.91 19.10
N TYR A 125 -2.08 6.02 17.77
CA TYR A 125 -2.89 5.27 16.81
C TYR A 125 -2.01 4.32 16.00
N ALA A 126 -2.58 3.22 15.53
CA ALA A 126 -1.94 2.28 14.63
C ALA A 126 -2.81 2.03 13.39
N TRP A 127 -2.19 1.61 12.28
CA TRP A 127 -2.91 1.29 11.06
C TRP A 127 -3.66 -0.04 11.18
N TYR A 128 -4.85 -0.07 10.60
CA TYR A 128 -5.61 -1.30 10.37
C TYR A 128 -6.16 -1.31 8.93
N ILE A 129 -6.43 -2.51 8.41
CA ILE A 129 -7.02 -2.70 7.08
C ILE A 129 -8.43 -3.23 7.24
N HIS A 130 -9.37 -2.59 6.53
CA HIS A 130 -10.76 -3.01 6.46
C HIS A 130 -10.99 -3.93 5.27
N MET A 131 -11.27 -5.21 5.51
CA MET A 131 -11.27 -6.26 4.49
C MET A 131 -12.49 -6.24 3.56
N GLU A 132 -13.56 -5.50 3.86
CA GLU A 132 -14.74 -5.43 2.97
C GLU A 132 -14.41 -4.84 1.59
N GLY A 133 -13.53 -3.84 1.57
CA GLY A 133 -13.12 -3.11 0.36
C GLY A 133 -11.65 -2.66 0.42
N ALA A 134 -10.82 -3.31 1.23
CA ALA A 134 -9.38 -3.10 1.38
C ALA A 134 -8.91 -1.69 1.77
N ARG A 135 -9.77 -0.90 2.43
CA ARG A 135 -9.45 0.48 2.80
C ARG A 135 -8.52 0.52 4.01
N MET A 136 -7.62 1.50 4.04
CA MET A 136 -6.69 1.70 5.15
C MET A 136 -7.16 2.82 6.06
N PHE A 137 -7.18 2.54 7.36
CA PHE A 137 -7.53 3.49 8.40
C PHE A 137 -6.54 3.38 9.55
N TYR A 138 -6.60 4.31 10.50
CA TYR A 138 -5.89 4.19 11.77
C TYR A 138 -6.87 4.39 12.92
N GLY A 139 -6.66 3.64 14.00
CA GLY A 139 -7.47 3.66 15.20
C GLY A 139 -6.59 3.75 16.44
N GLU A 140 -7.16 4.18 17.57
CA GLU A 140 -6.42 4.28 18.82
C GLU A 140 -5.91 2.90 19.21
N LYS A 141 -4.68 2.81 19.73
CA LYS A 141 -4.08 1.53 20.16
C LYS A 141 -4.89 0.82 21.24
N ARG A 142 -5.80 1.53 21.90
CA ARG A 142 -6.77 1.03 22.90
C ARG A 142 -8.07 0.46 22.32
N GLN A 143 -8.37 0.73 21.05
CA GLN A 143 -9.50 0.12 20.38
C GLN A 143 -9.21 -1.35 20.06
N PHE A 144 -10.26 -2.11 19.74
CA PHE A 144 -10.16 -3.56 19.57
C PHE A 144 -10.40 -3.95 18.12
N PHE A 145 -9.40 -4.56 17.48
CA PHE A 145 -9.48 -5.08 16.11
C PHE A 145 -8.90 -6.51 16.04
N LEU A 146 -9.13 -7.20 14.93
CA LEU A 146 -8.65 -8.57 14.74
C LEU A 146 -7.15 -8.60 14.41
N LEU A 147 -6.54 -9.76 14.58
CA LEU A 147 -5.13 -10.01 14.31
C LEU A 147 -5.00 -11.16 13.31
N TRP A 148 -4.24 -10.95 12.24
CA TRP A 148 -3.89 -12.00 11.28
C TRP A 148 -2.37 -12.23 11.31
N PRO A 149 -1.89 -13.23 12.07
CA PRO A 149 -0.46 -13.48 12.21
C PRO A 149 0.21 -13.88 10.89
N VAL A 150 1.42 -13.37 10.71
CA VAL A 150 2.31 -13.69 9.60
C VAL A 150 3.67 -14.11 10.15
N ARG A 151 4.44 -14.84 9.35
CA ARG A 151 5.82 -15.20 9.66
C ARG A 151 6.70 -15.18 8.41
N GLY A 152 8.01 -15.30 8.64
CA GLY A 152 9.04 -15.16 7.61
C GLY A 152 9.31 -13.70 7.23
N ARG A 153 10.38 -13.48 6.46
CA ARG A 153 10.74 -12.16 5.92
C ARG A 153 10.13 -11.86 4.55
N GLY A 154 9.57 -12.89 3.91
CA GLY A 154 9.08 -12.80 2.54
C GLY A 154 10.19 -12.67 1.51
N SER A 155 9.79 -12.43 0.27
CA SER A 155 10.60 -12.05 -0.88
C SER A 155 10.81 -10.53 -0.91
N SER A 156 11.75 -10.06 -1.72
CA SER A 156 12.05 -8.63 -1.91
C SER A 156 10.98 -7.84 -2.70
N VAL A 157 9.75 -8.36 -2.77
CA VAL A 157 8.62 -7.75 -3.50
C VAL A 157 8.03 -6.56 -2.74
N LEU A 158 7.94 -6.65 -1.42
CA LEU A 158 7.38 -5.58 -0.59
C LEU A 158 8.49 -4.68 -0.07
N ALA A 159 8.36 -3.37 -0.24
CA ALA A 159 9.31 -2.42 0.33
C ALA A 159 9.09 -2.22 1.83
N ALA A 160 10.17 -2.00 2.58
CA ALA A 160 10.10 -1.61 3.99
C ALA A 160 9.29 -0.31 4.16
N THR A 161 8.47 -0.20 5.22
CA THR A 161 7.49 0.90 5.39
C THR A 161 8.12 2.27 5.61
N GLY A 162 9.39 2.32 6.03
CA GLY A 162 10.09 3.53 6.46
C GLY A 162 9.98 3.80 7.96
N GLN A 163 9.12 3.09 8.69
CA GLN A 163 8.99 3.27 10.14
C GLN A 163 10.26 2.78 10.85
N GLN A 164 10.86 3.65 11.68
CA GLN A 164 12.12 3.37 12.40
C GLN A 164 11.98 3.45 13.92
N HIS A 165 10.81 3.83 14.42
CA HIS A 165 10.57 4.11 15.83
C HIS A 165 9.35 3.36 16.33
N CYS A 166 9.40 2.98 17.60
CA CYS A 166 8.36 2.24 18.29
C CYS A 166 7.72 3.13 19.34
N TYR A 167 6.43 2.91 19.59
CA TYR A 167 5.62 3.78 20.42
C TYR A 167 4.69 2.95 21.29
N ASN A 168 4.51 3.35 22.55
CA ASN A 168 3.52 2.73 23.42
C ASN A 168 2.08 3.14 23.06
N GLN A 169 1.09 2.67 23.83
CA GLN A 169 -0.34 2.96 23.61
C GLN A 169 -0.71 4.46 23.71
N ASP A 170 0.11 5.25 24.40
CA ASP A 170 -0.08 6.70 24.57
C ASP A 170 0.60 7.52 23.47
N GLY A 171 1.31 6.86 22.56
CA GLY A 171 2.09 7.52 21.52
C GLY A 171 3.45 8.04 21.99
N ASN A 172 3.88 7.69 23.20
CA ASN A 172 5.24 8.02 23.64
C ASN A 172 6.23 7.08 22.94
N LYS A 173 7.30 7.66 22.40
CA LYS A 173 8.41 6.90 21.81
C LYS A 173 9.06 6.02 22.89
N ILE A 174 9.30 4.76 22.55
CA ILE A 174 9.95 3.76 23.40
C ILE A 174 11.11 3.10 22.65
N SER A 175 11.92 2.31 23.37
CA SER A 175 12.86 1.39 22.74
C SER A 175 12.10 0.42 21.85
N CYS A 176 12.64 0.12 20.67
CA CYS A 176 12.06 -0.89 19.78
C CYS A 176 12.38 -2.33 20.19
N ALA A 177 13.36 -2.55 21.07
CA ALA A 177 13.79 -3.90 21.41
C ALA A 177 12.65 -4.72 22.04
N ASN A 178 12.35 -5.86 21.43
CA ASN A 178 11.33 -6.83 21.85
C ASN A 178 9.90 -6.26 21.88
N THR A 179 9.57 -5.37 20.96
CA THR A 179 8.22 -4.80 20.85
C THR A 179 7.34 -5.48 19.81
N GLY A 180 7.94 -6.17 18.84
CA GLY A 180 7.28 -6.74 17.67
C GLY A 180 6.76 -5.70 16.66
N GLN A 181 6.97 -4.41 16.92
CA GLN A 181 6.45 -3.32 16.09
C GLN A 181 7.21 -3.21 14.77
N ASP A 182 6.59 -2.57 13.78
CA ASP A 182 7.20 -2.36 12.46
C ASP A 182 8.55 -1.63 12.54
N GLY A 183 8.69 -0.69 13.47
CA GLY A 183 9.96 0.02 13.73
C GLY A 183 11.11 -0.87 14.23
N GLU A 184 10.80 -2.01 14.84
CA GLU A 184 11.80 -3.00 15.26
C GLU A 184 12.25 -3.88 14.09
N TYR A 185 11.29 -4.46 13.38
CA TYR A 185 11.61 -5.44 12.33
C TYR A 185 12.01 -4.80 11.00
N GLN A 186 11.40 -3.67 10.66
CA GLN A 186 11.62 -2.93 9.40
C GLN A 186 11.57 -3.85 8.17
N ASN A 187 10.66 -4.83 8.20
CA ASN A 187 10.57 -5.88 7.18
C ASN A 187 10.21 -5.31 5.81
N GLY A 188 10.84 -5.88 4.78
CA GLY A 188 10.69 -5.49 3.38
C GLY A 188 12.03 -5.06 2.77
N THR A 189 12.02 -4.78 1.47
CA THR A 189 13.19 -4.30 0.74
C THR A 189 13.60 -2.93 1.28
N PRO A 190 14.85 -2.78 1.76
CA PRO A 190 15.35 -1.50 2.24
C PRO A 190 15.41 -0.48 1.10
N TRP A 191 15.21 0.79 1.41
CA TRP A 191 15.22 1.83 0.40
C TRP A 191 16.65 2.14 -0.07
N PRO A 192 16.89 2.29 -1.38
CA PRO A 192 18.20 2.70 -1.88
C PRO A 192 18.54 4.12 -1.45
N VAL A 193 19.84 4.42 -1.33
CA VAL A 193 20.35 5.77 -1.02
C VAL A 193 21.24 6.26 -2.17
N PRO A 194 20.92 7.40 -2.81
CA PRO A 194 19.63 8.10 -2.75
C PRO A 194 18.52 7.23 -3.38
N ARG A 195 17.28 7.38 -2.89
CA ARG A 195 16.09 6.71 -3.47
C ARG A 195 15.63 7.43 -4.73
N PHE A 196 15.49 8.74 -4.64
CA PHE A 196 14.99 9.58 -5.71
C PHE A 196 16.14 10.31 -6.42
N VAL A 197 16.18 10.23 -7.74
CA VAL A 197 17.16 10.92 -8.58
C VAL A 197 16.42 11.84 -9.53
N LYS A 198 16.73 13.15 -9.48
CA LYS A 198 16.17 14.12 -10.43
C LYS A 198 16.65 13.76 -11.84
N VAL A 199 15.70 13.62 -12.76
CA VAL A 199 15.93 13.63 -14.21
C VAL A 199 15.24 14.86 -14.77
N GLN A 200 15.26 15.06 -16.10
CA GLN A 200 14.77 16.26 -16.78
C GLN A 200 13.45 16.84 -16.22
N GLU A 201 12.29 16.34 -16.66
CA GLU A 201 10.95 16.75 -16.18
C GLU A 201 10.46 15.85 -15.04
N GLY A 202 11.24 14.84 -14.65
CA GLY A 202 10.80 13.77 -13.74
C GLY A 202 11.77 13.47 -12.60
N VAL A 203 11.41 12.44 -11.84
CA VAL A 203 12.16 11.90 -10.71
C VAL A 203 12.16 10.39 -10.83
N LEU A 204 13.34 9.81 -11.00
CA LEU A 204 13.56 8.37 -10.98
C LEU A 204 13.48 7.87 -9.53
N ASP A 205 12.57 6.93 -9.25
CA ASP A 205 12.51 6.16 -8.01
C ASP A 205 13.30 4.85 -8.18
N ARG A 206 14.49 4.78 -7.58
CA ARG A 206 15.38 3.62 -7.65
C ARG A 206 14.86 2.39 -6.91
N LEU A 207 13.85 2.55 -6.06
CA LEU A 207 13.21 1.42 -5.38
C LEU A 207 12.27 0.66 -6.32
N THR A 208 11.54 1.38 -7.17
CA THR A 208 10.48 0.83 -8.03
C THR A 208 10.84 0.78 -9.51
N ASN A 209 11.92 1.45 -9.91
CA ASN A 209 12.26 1.72 -11.31
C ASN A 209 11.12 2.39 -12.08
N LEU A 210 10.44 3.33 -11.41
CA LEU A 210 9.43 4.21 -12.01
C LEU A 210 9.98 5.64 -12.10
N CYS A 211 9.48 6.39 -13.08
CA CYS A 211 9.75 7.81 -13.20
C CYS A 211 8.47 8.60 -12.97
N TRP A 212 8.51 9.47 -11.99
CA TRP A 212 7.39 10.30 -11.55
C TRP A 212 7.54 11.71 -12.06
N LEU A 213 6.45 12.38 -12.45
CA LEU A 213 6.51 13.79 -12.83
C LEU A 213 7.00 14.62 -11.63
N ARG A 214 7.99 15.51 -11.84
CA ARG A 214 8.61 16.27 -10.74
C ARG A 214 7.65 17.28 -10.12
N ASN A 215 6.97 18.05 -10.97
CA ASN A 215 5.85 18.88 -10.54
C ASN A 215 4.62 17.99 -10.41
N THR A 216 4.21 17.74 -9.17
CA THR A 216 3.12 16.80 -8.86
C THR A 216 1.73 17.43 -9.08
N ASP A 217 1.66 18.74 -9.32
CA ASP A 217 0.41 19.47 -9.53
C ASP A 217 0.18 19.74 -11.03
N LEU A 218 -0.13 18.68 -11.78
CA LEU A 218 -0.33 18.77 -13.23
C LEU A 218 -1.52 19.67 -13.61
N THR A 219 -2.57 19.69 -12.79
CA THR A 219 -3.87 20.33 -13.11
C THR A 219 -4.12 21.65 -12.37
N ALA A 220 -3.24 22.07 -11.46
CA ALA A 220 -3.35 23.25 -10.58
C ALA A 220 -4.53 23.26 -9.60
N THR A 221 -5.63 22.58 -9.93
CA THR A 221 -6.80 22.36 -9.08
C THR A 221 -7.16 20.88 -9.02
N PRO A 222 -7.90 20.43 -7.99
CA PRO A 222 -8.50 19.10 -7.99
C PRO A 222 -9.43 18.91 -9.19
N VAL A 223 -9.46 17.71 -9.74
CA VAL A 223 -10.24 17.37 -10.94
C VAL A 223 -11.01 16.06 -10.74
N SER A 224 -12.03 15.84 -11.57
CA SER A 224 -12.72 14.55 -11.66
C SER A 224 -11.79 13.48 -12.23
N TRP A 225 -12.16 12.22 -12.07
CA TRP A 225 -11.33 11.12 -12.53
C TRP A 225 -11.19 11.06 -14.06
N ALA A 226 -12.24 11.47 -14.79
CA ALA A 226 -12.19 11.55 -16.25
C ALA A 226 -11.28 12.69 -16.73
N GLU A 227 -11.35 13.86 -16.08
CA GLU A 227 -10.45 14.98 -16.35
C GLU A 227 -8.99 14.64 -16.02
N ALA A 228 -8.74 13.82 -14.99
CA ALA A 228 -7.40 13.33 -14.67
C ALA A 228 -6.80 12.49 -15.80
N LEU A 229 -7.57 11.56 -16.38
CA LEU A 229 -7.14 10.75 -17.52
C LEU A 229 -6.88 11.62 -18.76
N ASN A 230 -7.75 12.61 -19.02
CA ASN A 230 -7.57 13.56 -20.11
C ASN A 230 -6.30 14.41 -19.94
N ALA A 231 -6.04 14.92 -18.73
CA ALA A 231 -4.85 15.73 -18.42
C ALA A 231 -3.54 14.96 -18.67
N VAL A 232 -3.53 13.65 -18.40
CA VAL A 232 -2.41 12.76 -18.73
C VAL A 232 -2.27 12.60 -20.25
N GLY A 233 -3.37 12.44 -20.99
CA GLY A 233 -3.36 12.42 -22.45
C GLY A 233 -2.77 13.72 -23.04
N GLU A 234 -3.16 14.87 -22.50
CA GLU A 234 -2.61 16.17 -22.88
C GLU A 234 -1.13 16.31 -22.53
N LEU A 235 -0.70 15.82 -21.37
CA LEU A 235 0.71 15.75 -21.01
C LEU A 235 1.50 14.93 -22.04
N ASN A 236 0.96 13.79 -22.48
CA ASN A 236 1.59 12.96 -23.50
C ASN A 236 1.72 13.68 -24.84
N MET A 237 0.85 14.62 -25.21
CA MET A 237 1.01 15.39 -26.46
C MET A 237 2.14 16.44 -26.39
N ARG A 238 2.47 16.96 -25.20
CA ARG A 238 3.40 18.09 -25.02
C ARG A 238 4.73 17.75 -24.34
N SER A 239 4.80 16.68 -23.52
CA SER A 239 5.99 16.35 -22.75
C SER A 239 7.20 16.10 -23.65
N ARG A 240 8.38 16.53 -23.22
CA ARG A 240 9.63 16.29 -23.93
C ARG A 240 10.36 15.05 -23.42
N LEU A 241 9.97 14.53 -22.25
CA LEU A 241 10.60 13.38 -21.61
C LEU A 241 10.06 12.07 -22.17
N THR A 242 8.76 11.86 -22.19
CA THR A 242 8.15 10.64 -22.72
C THR A 242 6.72 10.89 -23.20
N ARG A 243 6.20 9.97 -24.01
CA ARG A 243 4.81 9.93 -24.47
C ARG A 243 3.98 8.85 -23.74
N SER A 244 4.58 8.21 -22.74
CA SER A 244 4.02 7.07 -21.99
C SER A 244 3.65 7.43 -20.54
N TRP A 245 3.38 8.70 -20.25
CA TRP A 245 2.83 9.08 -18.96
C TRP A 245 1.46 8.45 -18.79
N ARG A 246 1.19 7.99 -17.58
CA ARG A 246 -0.10 7.43 -17.18
C ARG A 246 -0.43 7.84 -15.76
N LEU A 247 -1.70 7.72 -15.40
CA LEU A 247 -2.10 7.77 -14.02
C LEU A 247 -1.55 6.50 -13.31
N PRO A 248 -0.87 6.62 -12.16
CA PRO A 248 -0.32 5.48 -11.44
C PRO A 248 -1.43 4.57 -10.94
N ASN A 249 -1.18 3.27 -10.87
CA ASN A 249 -2.07 2.41 -10.12
C ASN A 249 -1.87 2.64 -8.60
N ILE A 250 -2.80 2.14 -7.79
CA ILE A 250 -2.78 2.40 -6.36
C ILE A 250 -1.60 1.77 -5.62
N ASN A 251 -1.02 0.67 -6.14
CA ASN A 251 0.20 0.08 -5.57
C ASN A 251 1.43 0.98 -5.81
N GLU A 252 1.53 1.58 -6.99
CA GLU A 252 2.60 2.50 -7.32
C GLU A 252 2.54 3.76 -6.45
N LEU A 253 1.35 4.33 -6.24
CA LEU A 253 1.17 5.44 -5.30
C LEU A 253 1.54 5.04 -3.86
N GLU A 254 1.10 3.88 -3.38
CA GLU A 254 1.45 3.42 -2.02
C GLU A 254 2.96 3.23 -1.84
N SER A 255 3.67 2.84 -2.90
CA SER A 255 5.12 2.63 -2.85
C SER A 255 5.89 3.91 -2.50
N LEU A 256 5.35 5.09 -2.81
CA LEU A 256 5.95 6.38 -2.46
C LEU A 256 5.89 6.68 -0.96
N VAL A 257 4.95 6.06 -0.24
CA VAL A 257 4.66 6.43 1.15
C VAL A 257 5.81 6.08 2.08
N ASP A 258 6.20 7.06 2.89
CA ASP A 258 7.00 6.85 4.09
C ASP A 258 6.10 6.85 5.32
N CYS A 259 6.06 5.72 6.04
CA CYS A 259 5.21 5.56 7.21
C CYS A 259 5.79 6.20 8.49
N SER A 260 6.98 6.80 8.41
CA SER A 260 7.56 7.60 9.48
C SER A 260 7.23 9.09 9.38
N THR A 261 6.74 9.54 8.22
CA THR A 261 6.41 10.95 7.96
C THR A 261 4.93 11.13 7.69
N HIS A 262 4.47 12.39 7.80
CA HIS A 262 3.11 12.78 7.47
C HIS A 262 3.12 14.24 6.99
N SER A 263 2.12 14.62 6.20
CA SER A 263 1.94 15.99 5.69
C SER A 263 3.19 16.64 5.04
N PRO A 264 3.79 16.02 3.99
CA PRO A 264 3.37 14.80 3.31
C PRO A 264 4.04 13.53 3.86
N ALA A 265 3.36 12.39 3.73
CA ALA A 265 3.87 11.06 4.03
C ALA A 265 4.81 10.56 2.92
N LEU A 266 5.88 11.31 2.66
CA LEU A 266 6.93 11.03 1.69
C LEU A 266 8.29 11.03 2.40
N PRO A 267 9.31 10.33 1.85
CA PRO A 267 10.66 10.39 2.40
C PRO A 267 11.19 11.82 2.51
N GLU A 268 11.85 12.12 3.63
CA GLU A 268 12.45 13.44 3.86
C GLU A 268 13.47 13.79 2.76
N GLY A 269 13.49 15.06 2.34
CA GLY A 269 14.38 15.54 1.27
C GLY A 269 13.98 15.10 -0.14
N HIS A 270 12.77 14.61 -0.35
CA HIS A 270 12.28 14.24 -1.68
C HIS A 270 12.38 15.40 -2.69
N PRO A 271 12.65 15.13 -3.97
CA PRO A 271 12.82 16.17 -4.98
C PRO A 271 11.52 16.67 -5.65
N PHE A 272 10.35 16.19 -5.20
CA PHE A 272 9.05 16.55 -5.75
C PHE A 272 8.62 17.99 -5.43
N GLU A 273 7.98 18.63 -6.39
CA GLU A 273 7.52 20.02 -6.34
C GLU A 273 5.99 20.09 -6.29
N ASN A 274 5.47 21.13 -5.62
CA ASN A 274 4.04 21.41 -5.48
C ASN A 274 3.20 20.23 -4.97
N VAL A 275 3.73 19.47 -4.01
CA VAL A 275 3.03 18.32 -3.41
C VAL A 275 1.70 18.74 -2.79
N ARG A 276 0.65 17.99 -3.13
CA ARG A 276 -0.75 18.21 -2.71
C ARG A 276 -1.21 17.09 -1.78
N GLU A 277 -2.37 17.31 -1.16
CA GLU A 277 -2.89 16.40 -0.14
C GLU A 277 -3.31 15.04 -0.70
N GLY A 278 -3.83 14.96 -1.93
CA GLY A 278 -4.38 13.72 -2.45
C GLY A 278 -4.33 13.56 -3.97
N TYR A 279 -4.10 12.32 -4.41
CA TYR A 279 -3.88 11.97 -5.82
C TYR A 279 -4.75 10.81 -6.27
N TRP A 280 -5.34 10.96 -7.46
CA TRP A 280 -6.04 9.86 -8.11
C TRP A 280 -5.07 8.75 -8.52
N SER A 281 -5.52 7.50 -8.36
CA SER A 281 -4.94 6.35 -9.07
C SER A 281 -5.78 5.96 -10.28
N SER A 282 -5.22 5.15 -11.18
CA SER A 282 -5.95 4.51 -12.29
C SER A 282 -6.76 3.28 -11.86
N THR A 283 -6.71 2.90 -10.58
CA THR A 283 -7.35 1.69 -10.06
C THR A 283 -8.81 1.98 -9.64
N THR A 284 -9.76 1.29 -10.26
CA THR A 284 -11.19 1.34 -9.88
C THR A 284 -11.42 0.61 -8.55
N SER A 285 -12.35 1.11 -7.73
CA SER A 285 -12.79 0.44 -6.51
C SER A 285 -13.90 -0.58 -6.82
N MET A 286 -13.65 -1.88 -6.71
CA MET A 286 -14.71 -2.87 -6.96
C MET A 286 -15.79 -2.94 -5.88
N TYR A 287 -15.54 -2.31 -4.72
CA TYR A 287 -16.59 -2.07 -3.73
C TYR A 287 -17.77 -1.31 -4.35
N GLU A 288 -17.47 -0.22 -5.06
CA GLU A 288 -18.39 0.66 -5.79
C GLU A 288 -17.66 1.20 -7.04
N PRO A 289 -17.93 0.65 -8.25
CA PRO A 289 -17.14 0.94 -9.45
C PRO A 289 -17.22 2.39 -9.97
N ASP A 290 -18.17 3.19 -9.49
CA ASP A 290 -18.24 4.64 -9.71
C ASP A 290 -17.25 5.43 -8.82
N TRP A 291 -16.48 4.73 -7.97
CA TRP A 291 -15.36 5.26 -7.21
C TRP A 291 -14.01 4.75 -7.76
N ALA A 292 -12.95 5.52 -7.55
CA ALA A 292 -11.58 5.14 -7.81
C ALA A 292 -10.72 5.27 -6.54
N TRP A 293 -9.64 4.51 -6.50
CA TRP A 293 -8.67 4.60 -5.41
C TRP A 293 -7.86 5.90 -5.48
N ALA A 294 -7.52 6.42 -4.31
CA ALA A 294 -6.71 7.63 -4.16
C ALA A 294 -5.73 7.50 -2.99
N LEU A 295 -4.57 8.12 -3.12
CA LEU A 295 -3.58 8.28 -2.05
C LEU A 295 -3.80 9.62 -1.35
N TYR A 296 -3.84 9.61 -0.03
CA TYR A 296 -3.90 10.79 0.83
C TYR A 296 -2.55 11.01 1.52
N LEU A 297 -1.75 11.96 1.08
CA LEU A 297 -0.40 12.23 1.59
C LEU A 297 -0.35 12.94 2.93
N ASN A 298 -1.42 13.61 3.39
CA ASN A 298 -1.42 14.15 4.76
C ASN A 298 -1.19 13.07 5.82
N LYS A 299 -1.61 11.84 5.54
CA LYS A 299 -1.47 10.69 6.46
C LYS A 299 -0.83 9.44 5.83
N GLY A 300 -0.65 9.39 4.51
CA GLY A 300 -0.19 8.19 3.81
C GLY A 300 -1.23 7.07 3.73
N ALA A 301 -2.53 7.40 3.72
CA ALA A 301 -3.62 6.43 3.66
C ALA A 301 -4.06 6.16 2.21
N LEU A 302 -4.51 4.94 1.96
CA LEU A 302 -5.22 4.59 0.73
C LEU A 302 -6.73 4.61 1.00
N GLY A 303 -7.43 5.46 0.27
CA GLY A 303 -8.88 5.56 0.32
C GLY A 303 -9.48 5.58 -1.08
N VAL A 304 -10.71 6.06 -1.18
CA VAL A 304 -11.45 6.15 -2.43
C VAL A 304 -12.11 7.50 -2.58
N GLY A 305 -12.41 7.89 -3.82
CA GLY A 305 -13.24 9.04 -4.15
C GLY A 305 -14.21 8.73 -5.28
N GLN A 306 -15.36 9.41 -5.30
CA GLN A 306 -16.32 9.29 -6.41
C GLN A 306 -15.74 9.89 -7.69
N LYS A 307 -15.74 9.12 -8.78
CA LYS A 307 -15.13 9.49 -10.07
C LYS A 307 -15.68 10.79 -10.65
N ARG A 308 -16.94 11.12 -10.35
CA ARG A 308 -17.63 12.33 -10.83
C ARG A 308 -17.21 13.62 -10.12
N GLY A 309 -16.66 13.54 -8.92
CA GLY A 309 -16.34 14.71 -8.12
C GLY A 309 -14.90 15.16 -8.32
N ALA A 310 -14.69 16.48 -8.33
CA ALA A 310 -13.38 17.09 -8.46
C ALA A 310 -12.66 17.15 -7.11
N TYR A 311 -12.10 16.02 -6.68
CA TYR A 311 -11.59 15.85 -5.32
C TYR A 311 -10.07 15.68 -5.20
N PHE A 312 -9.38 15.21 -6.25
CA PHE A 312 -7.96 14.86 -6.17
C PHE A 312 -7.15 15.45 -7.33
N TYR A 313 -5.84 15.54 -7.12
CA TYR A 313 -4.87 16.01 -8.10
C TYR A 313 -4.31 14.86 -8.93
N VAL A 314 -3.51 15.19 -9.95
CA VAL A 314 -2.99 14.25 -10.93
C VAL A 314 -1.47 14.20 -10.85
N TRP A 315 -0.92 13.05 -10.48
CA TRP A 315 0.52 12.82 -10.41
C TRP A 315 0.94 11.69 -11.35
N PRO A 316 1.36 12.02 -12.58
CA PRO A 316 1.69 11.02 -13.58
C PRO A 316 2.96 10.24 -13.26
N VAL A 317 2.98 9.00 -13.72
CA VAL A 317 4.12 8.09 -13.68
C VAL A 317 4.36 7.49 -15.07
N CYS A 318 5.59 7.07 -15.35
CA CYS A 318 5.95 6.26 -16.51
C CYS A 318 7.01 5.22 -16.12
N SER A 319 7.20 4.21 -16.97
CA SER A 319 8.27 3.22 -16.76
C SER A 319 9.61 3.82 -17.13
N VAL A 320 10.68 3.45 -16.41
CA VAL A 320 12.03 3.92 -16.72
C VAL A 320 12.49 3.45 -18.11
N SER A 321 12.02 2.28 -18.56
CA SER A 321 12.24 1.80 -19.94
C SER A 321 11.71 2.73 -21.02
N ASP A 322 10.76 3.60 -20.68
CA ASP A 322 10.08 4.51 -21.62
C ASP A 322 10.75 5.89 -21.68
N LEU A 323 11.84 6.07 -20.93
CA LEU A 323 12.65 7.28 -20.95
C LEU A 323 13.71 7.18 -22.07
N PRO A 324 13.96 8.27 -22.80
CA PRO A 324 15.02 8.36 -23.79
C PRO A 324 16.36 8.46 -23.07
N PHE A 325 16.87 7.38 -22.51
CA PHE A 325 18.25 7.36 -22.04
C PHE A 325 19.18 7.32 -23.26
N LYS A 326 19.76 8.48 -23.60
CA LYS A 326 21.16 8.47 -24.03
C LYS A 326 21.98 8.39 -22.74
N SER A 327 22.84 7.38 -22.63
CA SER A 327 23.90 7.42 -21.61
C SER A 327 24.63 8.75 -21.77
N VAL A 328 24.64 9.55 -20.72
CA VAL A 328 25.66 10.60 -20.58
C VAL A 328 26.72 9.93 -19.74
N ASP A 329 27.74 9.42 -20.44
CA ASP A 329 29.00 8.98 -19.85
C ASP A 329 29.71 10.16 -19.17
#